data_AF-A0A4Q5HYE5-F1
#
_entry.id   AF-A0A4Q5HYE5-F1
#
_cell.length_a   1.000
_cell.length_b   1.000
_cell.length_c   1.000
_cell.angle_alpha   90.00
_cell.angle_beta   90.00
_cell.angle_gamma   90.00
#
_symmetry.space_group_name_H-M   'P 1'
#
loop_
_entity.id
_entity.type
_entity.pdbx_description
1 polymer ?
#
loop_
_entity_poly.entity_id
_entity_poly.type
_entity_poly.pdbx_seq_one_letter_code
_entity_poly.pdbx_strand_id
1 'polypeptide(L)'
;MAGEILIMIPQYGELNRIYSDFIVSHTFSFDKQKFITNFYKQYNDTKAFEAAILELVLDKQKEQYTLILDSLRAEIEKNMMLYEKYPLLDDEIISRVCYHFADRYNIDIEEQLEVTQKLNKPLNEAYNRYDSIDYREHTAEEEKQAEKEYERCKAEYEKEKEELDKLYELQKQARKEAFQYIENCCGDIYKLSFHFMEILAKYIPVAKDKPEELTKPSEPDMQEEAPKEEQHEYFDMELLSHVYTTCVGEQFENISEYDFYACMNLHPGKCKLKIKTREKIRVCYLIFLMGEQLPKLDRENWKKNILKMLDIEENYYKSKYKEPVSDFPSDSNQKFAKEMDAIFR
;
A
#
# COMPACT_ATOMS: atom_id res chain seq x y z
N MET A 1 -0.20 9.15 32.45
CA MET A 1 1.01 9.77 31.87
C MET A 1 0.62 10.86 30.85
N ALA A 2 0.46 12.12 31.27
CA ALA A 2 0.25 13.27 30.37
C ALA A 2 1.39 13.51 29.34
N GLY A 3 2.45 12.68 29.36
CA GLY A 3 3.57 12.71 28.42
C GLY A 3 3.29 12.03 27.08
N GLU A 4 2.28 11.17 26.95
CA GLU A 4 2.02 10.45 25.70
C GLU A 4 1.66 11.40 24.53
N ILE A 5 0.81 12.40 24.78
CA ILE A 5 0.46 13.43 23.79
C ILE A 5 1.69 14.26 23.38
N LEU A 6 2.54 14.63 24.35
CA LEU A 6 3.77 15.39 24.08
C LEU A 6 4.79 14.59 23.26
N ILE A 7 4.82 13.26 23.41
CA ILE A 7 5.66 12.37 22.61
C ILE A 7 5.08 12.20 21.20
N MET A 8 3.76 12.21 21.05
CA MET A 8 3.09 11.98 19.77
C MET A 8 3.32 13.13 18.76
N ILE A 9 3.39 14.38 19.22
CA ILE A 9 3.63 15.56 18.35
C ILE A 9 4.90 15.40 17.49
N PRO A 10 6.10 15.17 18.05
CA PRO A 10 7.30 15.00 17.23
C PRO A 10 7.26 13.74 16.36
N GLN A 11 6.52 12.69 16.75
CA GLN A 11 6.34 11.50 15.91
C GLN A 11 5.51 11.80 14.66
N TYR A 12 4.42 12.56 14.79
CA TYR A 12 3.69 13.09 13.63
C TYR A 12 4.56 14.04 12.79
N GLY A 13 5.40 14.86 13.42
CA GLY A 13 6.35 15.72 12.72
C GLY A 13 7.33 14.94 11.83
N GLU A 14 7.89 13.83 12.33
CA GLU A 14 8.75 12.95 11.54
C GLU A 14 7.95 12.19 10.46
N LEU A 15 6.73 11.76 10.75
CA LEU A 15 5.84 11.17 9.74
C LEU A 15 5.58 12.16 8.59
N ASN A 16 5.29 13.42 8.91
CA ASN A 16 5.08 14.51 7.96
C ASN A 16 6.33 14.79 7.12
N ARG A 17 7.51 14.72 7.76
CA ARG A 17 8.79 14.85 7.05
C ARG A 17 9.01 13.70 6.08
N ILE A 18 8.76 12.45 6.49
CA ILE A 18 8.88 11.28 5.61
C ILE A 18 7.99 11.43 4.37
N TYR A 19 6.74 11.83 4.57
CA TYR A 19 5.78 12.06 3.48
C TYR A 19 6.24 13.21 2.56
N SER A 20 6.66 14.33 3.15
CA SER A 20 7.16 15.50 2.40
C SER A 20 8.41 15.18 1.58
N ASP A 21 9.38 14.48 2.20
CA ASP A 21 10.60 14.05 1.53
C ASP A 21 10.26 13.17 0.33
N PHE A 22 9.36 12.20 0.50
CA PHE A 22 8.94 11.33 -0.61
C PHE A 22 8.27 12.14 -1.75
N ILE A 23 7.40 13.10 -1.43
CA ILE A 23 6.78 13.97 -2.45
C ILE A 23 7.85 14.72 -3.25
N VAL A 24 8.90 15.21 -2.60
CA VAL A 24 9.94 16.02 -3.25
C VAL A 24 10.97 15.19 -4.01
N SER A 25 11.51 14.14 -3.38
CA SER A 25 12.65 13.37 -3.91
C SER A 25 12.26 12.07 -4.58
N HIS A 26 11.05 11.57 -4.32
CA HIS A 26 10.58 10.22 -4.69
C HIS A 26 11.49 9.11 -4.13
N THR A 27 12.25 9.42 -3.07
CA THR A 27 13.11 8.45 -2.40
C THR A 27 12.44 7.90 -1.14
N PHE A 28 12.35 6.58 -1.10
CA PHE A 28 11.77 5.83 0.01
C PHE A 28 12.68 4.68 0.41
N SER A 29 12.80 4.44 1.70
CA SER A 29 13.69 3.41 2.27
C SER A 29 12.93 2.49 3.22
N PHE A 30 13.52 1.33 3.49
CA PHE A 30 12.98 0.39 4.46
C PHE A 30 12.86 1.00 5.87
N ASP A 31 13.83 1.82 6.31
CA ASP A 31 13.76 2.48 7.61
C ASP A 31 12.56 3.44 7.73
N LYS A 32 12.24 4.15 6.63
CA LYS A 32 11.03 5.00 6.57
C LYS A 32 9.76 4.15 6.65
N GLN A 33 9.68 3.03 5.93
CA GLN A 33 8.55 2.09 6.01
C GLN A 33 8.37 1.51 7.42
N LYS A 34 9.48 1.12 8.05
CA LYS A 34 9.52 0.61 9.42
C LYS A 34 9.01 1.66 10.41
N PHE A 35 9.42 2.92 10.24
CA PHE A 35 8.93 4.03 11.06
C PHE A 35 7.40 4.17 10.94
N ILE A 36 6.86 4.27 9.71
CA ILE A 36 5.42 4.45 9.47
C ILE A 36 4.62 3.29 10.10
N THR A 37 5.07 2.05 9.92
CA THR A 37 4.39 0.89 10.48
C THR A 37 4.45 0.86 12.01
N ASN A 38 5.61 1.20 12.60
CA ASN A 38 5.74 1.27 14.06
C ASN A 38 4.87 2.39 14.65
N PHE A 39 4.82 3.54 13.98
CA PHE A 39 3.93 4.64 14.34
C PHE A 39 2.48 4.17 14.40
N TYR A 40 1.99 3.50 13.35
CA TYR A 40 0.63 2.97 13.34
C TYR A 40 0.40 1.94 14.46
N LYS A 41 1.30 0.97 14.62
CA LYS A 41 1.18 -0.06 15.67
C LYS A 41 1.17 0.53 17.09
N GLN A 42 1.90 1.62 17.31
CA GLN A 42 2.00 2.27 18.62
C GLN A 42 0.76 3.12 18.94
N TYR A 43 0.17 3.77 17.93
CA TYR A 43 -0.87 4.77 18.15
C TYR A 43 -2.26 4.37 17.64
N ASN A 44 -2.50 3.14 17.18
CA ASN A 44 -3.79 2.74 16.59
C ASN A 44 -5.00 2.65 17.56
N ASP A 45 -4.82 2.84 18.87
CA ASP A 45 -5.90 2.78 19.86
C ASP A 45 -6.51 4.16 20.14
N THR A 46 -7.69 4.41 19.58
CA THR A 46 -8.44 5.66 19.78
C THR A 46 -8.91 5.88 21.21
N LYS A 47 -9.13 4.81 22.00
CA LYS A 47 -9.51 4.91 23.42
C LYS A 47 -8.32 5.30 24.27
N ALA A 48 -7.15 4.72 23.99
CA ALA A 48 -5.91 5.11 24.65
C ALA A 48 -5.58 6.58 24.36
N PHE A 49 -5.76 7.00 23.10
CA PHE A 49 -5.61 8.41 22.70
C PHE A 49 -6.55 9.36 23.46
N GLU A 50 -7.85 9.06 23.52
CA GLU A 50 -8.82 9.88 24.26
C GLU A 50 -8.51 9.92 25.76
N ALA A 51 -8.08 8.79 26.35
CA ALA A 51 -7.64 8.75 27.75
C ALA A 51 -6.41 9.64 27.99
N ALA A 52 -5.43 9.63 27.09
CA ALA A 52 -4.25 10.48 27.18
C ALA A 52 -4.59 11.98 27.09
N ILE A 53 -5.59 12.36 26.27
CA ILE A 53 -6.12 13.73 26.24
C ILE A 53 -6.79 14.09 27.56
N LEU A 54 -7.65 13.22 28.09
CA LEU A 54 -8.32 13.45 29.38
C LEU A 54 -7.33 13.65 30.51
N GLU A 55 -6.28 12.83 30.57
CA GLU A 55 -5.21 13.01 31.55
C GLU A 55 -4.49 14.35 31.39
N LEU A 56 -4.19 14.78 30.16
CA LEU A 56 -3.57 16.07 29.88
C LEU A 56 -4.45 17.25 30.34
N VAL A 57 -5.76 17.17 30.06
CA VAL A 57 -6.75 18.19 30.45
C VAL A 57 -6.91 18.24 31.97
N LEU A 58 -6.79 17.12 32.67
CA LEU A 58 -6.87 17.05 34.14
C LEU A 58 -5.56 17.51 34.83
N ASP A 59 -4.40 17.27 34.20
CA ASP A 59 -3.08 17.59 34.75
C ASP A 59 -2.66 19.06 34.55
N LYS A 60 -3.10 19.70 33.45
CA LYS A 60 -2.61 21.02 33.04
C LYS A 60 -3.69 22.10 33.04
N GLN A 61 -3.25 23.36 33.19
CA GLN A 61 -4.12 24.51 33.05
C GLN A 61 -4.63 24.66 31.61
N LYS A 62 -5.79 25.33 31.47
CA LYS A 62 -6.51 25.46 30.20
C LYS A 62 -5.63 25.94 29.07
N GLU A 63 -4.88 27.00 29.29
CA GLU A 63 -4.03 27.64 28.30
C GLU A 63 -2.92 26.68 27.83
N GLN A 64 -2.36 25.88 28.75
CA GLN A 64 -1.27 24.96 28.46
C GLN A 64 -1.74 23.73 27.67
N TYR A 65 -2.80 23.05 28.11
CA TYR A 65 -3.29 21.90 27.35
C TYR A 65 -3.84 22.34 26.00
N THR A 66 -4.50 23.50 25.90
CA THR A 66 -5.04 24.00 24.62
C THR A 66 -3.91 24.18 23.61
N LEU A 67 -2.81 24.83 23.99
CA LEU A 67 -1.63 24.99 23.12
C LEU A 67 -1.04 23.65 22.64
N ILE A 68 -0.97 22.66 23.53
CA ILE A 68 -0.46 21.33 23.19
C ILE A 68 -1.40 20.61 22.21
N LEU A 69 -2.71 20.64 22.47
CA LEU A 69 -3.71 20.03 21.60
C LEU A 69 -3.78 20.72 20.22
N ASP A 70 -3.67 22.05 20.17
CA ASP A 70 -3.59 22.80 18.90
C ASP A 70 -2.33 22.45 18.10
N SER A 71 -1.19 22.27 18.78
CA SER A 71 0.04 21.83 18.12
C SER A 71 -0.09 20.41 17.56
N LEU A 72 -0.69 19.49 18.30
CA LEU A 72 -0.94 18.13 17.82
C LEU A 72 -1.91 18.15 16.63
N ARG A 73 -3.01 18.91 16.76
CA ARG A 73 -4.00 19.10 15.70
C ARG A 73 -3.34 19.57 14.41
N ALA A 74 -2.49 20.59 14.47
CA ALA A 74 -1.80 21.13 13.30
C ALA A 74 -0.91 20.08 12.60
N GLU A 75 -0.21 19.23 13.36
CA GLU A 75 0.60 18.16 12.78
C GLU A 75 -0.26 17.04 12.17
N ILE A 76 -1.40 16.70 12.77
CA ILE A 76 -2.37 15.73 12.21
C ILE A 76 -2.99 16.27 10.92
N GLU A 77 -3.48 17.52 10.93
CA GLU A 77 -4.04 18.18 9.74
C GLU A 77 -3.01 18.21 8.60
N LYS A 78 -1.75 18.55 8.91
CA LYS A 78 -0.66 18.50 7.92
C LYS A 78 -0.43 17.10 7.37
N ASN A 79 -0.52 16.06 8.20
CA ASN A 79 -0.38 14.68 7.74
C ASN A 79 -1.49 14.28 6.76
N MET A 80 -2.74 14.60 7.12
CA MET A 80 -3.91 14.36 6.30
C MET A 80 -3.78 15.06 4.95
N MET A 81 -3.43 16.36 4.94
CA MET A 81 -3.21 17.11 3.70
C MET A 81 -2.12 16.50 2.81
N LEU A 82 -1.02 16.02 3.39
CA LEU A 82 0.05 15.38 2.63
C LEU A 82 -0.43 14.07 1.98
N TYR A 83 -1.25 13.30 2.68
CA TYR A 83 -1.84 12.05 2.20
C TYR A 83 -2.94 12.27 1.15
N GLU A 84 -3.72 13.35 1.25
CA GLU A 84 -4.75 13.67 0.24
C GLU A 84 -4.13 14.19 -1.06
N LYS A 85 -3.11 15.05 -0.96
CA LYS A 85 -2.47 15.69 -2.12
C LYS A 85 -1.77 14.69 -3.03
N TYR A 86 -1.28 13.61 -2.45
CA TYR A 86 -0.67 12.50 -3.17
C TYR A 86 -1.17 11.22 -2.49
N PRO A 87 -1.79 10.27 -3.20
CA PRO A 87 -1.98 8.92 -2.66
C PRO A 87 -0.58 8.32 -2.42
N LEU A 88 0.01 8.60 -1.26
CA LEU A 88 1.42 8.37 -0.98
C LEU A 88 1.66 6.88 -0.81
N LEU A 89 2.79 6.41 -1.38
CA LEU A 89 3.34 5.07 -1.19
C LEU A 89 2.36 3.98 -1.59
N ASP A 90 2.27 3.70 -2.89
CA ASP A 90 1.58 2.52 -3.36
C ASP A 90 2.23 1.24 -2.82
N ASP A 91 1.45 0.15 -2.87
CA ASP A 91 1.89 -1.15 -2.37
C ASP A 91 3.13 -1.66 -3.13
N GLU A 92 3.37 -1.19 -4.35
CA GLU A 92 4.53 -1.56 -5.16
C GLU A 92 5.82 -0.96 -4.61
N ILE A 93 5.82 0.33 -4.24
CA ILE A 93 6.97 1.00 -3.64
C ILE A 93 7.34 0.33 -2.31
N ILE A 94 6.34 0.07 -1.46
CA ILE A 94 6.53 -0.58 -0.15
C ILE A 94 7.08 -2.00 -0.35
N SER A 95 6.46 -2.78 -1.25
CA SER A 95 6.92 -4.12 -1.58
C SER A 95 8.37 -4.08 -2.06
N ARG A 96 8.71 -3.18 -3.00
CA ARG A 96 10.05 -3.06 -3.55
C ARG A 96 11.10 -2.76 -2.48
N VAL A 97 10.85 -1.80 -1.58
CA VAL A 97 11.83 -1.48 -0.53
C VAL A 97 11.97 -2.62 0.49
N CYS A 98 10.88 -3.34 0.79
CA CYS A 98 10.91 -4.49 1.69
C CYS A 98 11.67 -5.68 1.07
N TYR A 99 11.40 -6.02 -0.19
CA TYR A 99 12.13 -7.08 -0.89
C TYR A 99 13.61 -6.73 -1.08
N HIS A 100 13.93 -5.47 -1.43
CA HIS A 100 15.32 -5.03 -1.53
C HIS A 100 16.06 -5.17 -0.18
N PHE A 101 15.41 -4.86 0.94
CA PHE A 101 16.00 -5.09 2.26
C PHE A 101 16.13 -6.58 2.59
N ALA A 102 15.12 -7.39 2.26
CA ALA A 102 15.10 -8.83 2.47
C ALA A 102 16.24 -9.55 1.72
N ASP A 103 16.59 -9.04 0.53
CA ASP A 103 17.58 -9.62 -0.37
C ASP A 103 18.95 -8.94 -0.28
N ARG A 104 19.17 -8.09 0.72
CA ARG A 104 20.39 -7.27 0.88
C ARG A 104 21.72 -8.04 0.95
N TYR A 105 21.68 -9.34 1.24
CA TYR A 105 22.85 -10.21 1.36
C TYR A 105 23.01 -11.15 0.15
N ASN A 106 22.18 -11.04 -0.90
CA ASN A 106 22.27 -11.92 -2.07
C ASN A 106 23.67 -11.88 -2.71
N ILE A 107 24.22 -10.68 -2.92
CA ILE A 107 25.54 -10.50 -3.54
C ILE A 107 26.63 -11.12 -2.65
N ASP A 108 26.62 -10.81 -1.34
CA ASP A 108 27.60 -11.36 -0.40
C ASP A 108 27.54 -12.90 -0.35
N ILE A 109 26.32 -13.48 -0.39
CA ILE A 109 26.11 -14.93 -0.43
C ILE A 109 26.65 -15.51 -1.74
N GLU A 110 26.36 -14.89 -2.89
CA GLU A 110 26.87 -15.34 -4.19
C GLU A 110 28.40 -15.33 -4.23
N GLU A 111 29.03 -14.25 -3.76
CA GLU A 111 30.48 -14.12 -3.68
C GLU A 111 31.10 -15.16 -2.73
N GLN A 112 30.55 -15.33 -1.53
CA GLN A 112 31.05 -16.31 -0.55
C GLN A 112 30.82 -17.75 -1.01
N LEU A 113 29.74 -18.00 -1.74
CA LEU A 113 29.46 -19.30 -2.34
C LEU A 113 30.52 -19.64 -3.40
N GLU A 114 30.93 -18.69 -4.24
CA GLU A 114 32.03 -18.92 -5.19
C GLU A 114 33.35 -19.24 -4.48
N VAL A 115 33.68 -18.54 -3.40
CA VAL A 115 34.88 -18.81 -2.59
C VAL A 115 34.84 -20.24 -2.05
N THR A 116 33.71 -20.62 -1.45
CA THR A 116 33.51 -21.97 -0.89
C THR A 116 33.60 -23.04 -1.98
N GLN A 117 33.03 -22.79 -3.17
CA GLN A 117 33.08 -23.72 -4.30
C GLN A 117 34.50 -23.91 -4.86
N LYS A 118 35.31 -22.85 -4.90
CA LYS A 118 36.72 -22.93 -5.34
C LYS A 118 37.55 -23.85 -4.45
N LEU A 119 37.18 -24.02 -3.18
CA LEU A 119 37.84 -24.91 -2.22
C LEU A 119 37.43 -26.39 -2.34
N ASN A 120 36.31 -26.70 -3.01
CA ASN A 120 35.86 -28.10 -3.17
C ASN A 120 36.88 -28.96 -3.93
N LYS A 121 37.47 -28.42 -5.00
CA LYS A 121 38.46 -29.16 -5.80
C LYS A 121 39.72 -29.52 -4.98
N PRO A 122 40.44 -28.56 -4.36
CA PRO A 122 41.61 -28.90 -3.56
C PRO A 122 41.28 -29.78 -2.37
N LEU A 123 40.12 -29.60 -1.72
CA LEU A 123 39.66 -30.48 -0.64
C LEU A 123 39.48 -31.93 -1.11
N ASN A 124 38.78 -32.14 -2.23
CA ASN A 124 38.56 -33.47 -2.79
C ASN A 124 39.88 -34.10 -3.26
N GLU A 125 40.78 -33.33 -3.86
CA GLU A 125 42.11 -33.82 -4.25
C GLU A 125 42.94 -34.27 -3.05
N ALA A 126 42.97 -33.47 -1.97
CA ALA A 126 43.67 -33.81 -0.74
C ALA A 126 43.04 -35.03 -0.05
N TYR A 127 41.71 -35.10 0.00
CA TYR A 127 40.97 -36.25 0.52
C TYR A 127 41.31 -37.53 -0.26
N ASN A 128 41.23 -37.50 -1.59
CA ASN A 128 41.54 -38.67 -2.42
C ASN A 128 43.00 -39.12 -2.27
N ARG A 129 43.95 -38.19 -2.12
CA ARG A 129 45.36 -38.53 -1.84
C ARG A 129 45.50 -39.23 -0.49
N TYR A 130 44.85 -38.72 0.54
CA TYR A 130 44.87 -39.32 1.87
C TYR A 130 44.20 -40.70 1.89
N ASP A 131 42.99 -40.82 1.36
CA ASP A 131 42.20 -42.06 1.30
C ASP A 131 42.89 -43.16 0.48
N SER A 132 43.60 -42.79 -0.60
CA SER A 132 44.28 -43.77 -1.46
C SER A 132 45.61 -44.31 -0.91
N ILE A 133 46.17 -43.73 0.15
CA ILE A 133 47.48 -44.13 0.71
C ILE A 133 47.45 -45.55 1.26
N ASP A 134 46.36 -45.95 1.91
CA ASP A 134 46.19 -47.29 2.51
C ASP A 134 46.21 -48.43 1.48
N TYR A 135 46.04 -48.11 0.19
CA TYR A 135 45.95 -49.08 -0.89
C TYR A 135 47.26 -49.25 -1.68
N ARG A 136 48.36 -48.59 -1.28
CA ARG A 136 49.68 -48.69 -1.94
C ARG A 136 50.83 -48.79 -0.92
N GLU A 137 52.00 -49.28 -1.36
CA GLU A 137 53.22 -49.13 -0.56
C GLU A 137 53.54 -47.63 -0.39
N HIS A 138 53.79 -47.23 0.86
CA HIS A 138 54.07 -45.86 1.25
C HIS A 138 54.98 -45.82 2.48
N THR A 139 55.55 -44.65 2.77
CA THR A 139 56.28 -44.40 4.01
C THR A 139 55.39 -43.72 5.03
N ALA A 140 55.68 -43.87 6.33
CA ALA A 140 54.97 -43.17 7.39
C ALA A 140 55.06 -41.64 7.27
N GLU A 141 56.09 -41.12 6.58
CA GLU A 141 56.25 -39.69 6.31
C GLU A 141 55.30 -39.21 5.22
N GLU A 142 55.05 -40.02 4.17
CA GLU A 142 54.07 -39.73 3.12
C GLU A 142 52.64 -39.67 3.68
N GLU A 143 52.26 -40.62 4.53
CA GLU A 143 50.95 -40.68 5.19
C GLU A 143 50.70 -39.42 6.04
N LYS A 144 51.66 -39.09 6.92
CA LYS A 144 51.58 -37.90 7.78
C LYS A 144 51.49 -36.59 6.99
N GLN A 145 52.16 -36.52 5.84
CA GLN A 145 52.12 -35.33 4.98
C GLN A 145 50.77 -35.19 4.28
N ALA A 146 50.17 -36.29 3.80
CA ALA A 146 48.86 -36.28 3.17
C ALA A 146 47.73 -35.97 4.18
N GLU A 147 47.79 -36.54 5.39
CA GLU A 147 46.86 -36.22 6.47
C GLU A 147 46.90 -34.72 6.80
N LYS A 148 48.10 -34.16 6.94
CA LYS A 148 48.30 -32.73 7.21
C LYS A 148 47.78 -31.83 6.09
N GLU A 149 47.95 -32.23 4.83
CA GLU A 149 47.40 -31.49 3.68
C GLU A 149 45.87 -31.53 3.65
N TYR A 150 45.28 -32.71 3.90
CA TYR A 150 43.83 -32.89 3.98
C TYR A 150 43.22 -32.05 5.11
N GLU A 151 43.74 -32.16 6.33
CA GLU A 151 43.22 -31.40 7.48
C GLU A 151 43.38 -29.88 7.30
N ARG A 152 44.45 -29.43 6.64
CA ARG A 152 44.58 -28.01 6.25
C ARG A 152 43.48 -27.57 5.27
N CYS A 153 43.29 -28.30 4.17
CA CYS A 153 42.27 -27.96 3.17
C CYS A 153 40.85 -28.03 3.74
N LYS A 154 40.60 -29.00 4.63
CA LYS A 154 39.33 -29.15 5.35
C LYS A 154 39.08 -27.98 6.30
N ALA A 155 40.08 -27.55 7.07
CA ALA A 155 39.95 -26.40 7.96
C ALA A 155 39.68 -25.10 7.18
N GLU A 156 40.35 -24.90 6.05
CA GLU A 156 40.09 -23.75 5.16
C GLU A 156 38.66 -23.78 4.60
N TYR A 157 38.21 -24.95 4.13
CA TYR A 157 36.84 -25.12 3.62
C TYR A 157 35.77 -24.86 4.70
N GLU A 158 35.90 -25.49 5.88
CA GLU A 158 34.93 -25.33 6.96
C GLU A 158 34.86 -23.88 7.46
N LYS A 159 36.00 -23.17 7.51
CA LYS A 159 36.02 -21.74 7.84
C LYS A 159 35.19 -20.90 6.86
N GLU A 160 35.36 -21.10 5.55
CA GLU A 160 34.63 -20.32 4.55
C GLU A 160 33.14 -20.73 4.48
N LYS A 161 32.84 -22.00 4.76
CA LYS A 161 31.48 -22.52 4.90
C LYS A 161 30.75 -21.96 6.13
N GLU A 162 31.44 -21.84 7.27
CA GLU A 162 30.87 -21.18 8.46
C GLU A 162 30.51 -19.72 8.18
N GLU A 163 31.30 -19.00 7.38
CA GLU A 163 30.97 -17.62 6.98
C GLU A 163 29.75 -17.57 6.05
N LEU A 164 29.66 -18.51 5.10
CA LEU A 164 28.48 -18.67 4.24
C LEU A 164 27.21 -18.96 5.06
N ASP A 165 27.29 -19.84 6.06
CA ASP A 165 26.16 -20.17 6.94
C ASP A 165 25.70 -18.94 7.75
N LYS A 166 26.63 -18.09 8.22
CA LYS A 166 26.28 -16.82 8.88
C LYS A 166 25.53 -15.87 7.94
N LEU A 167 25.97 -15.75 6.68
CA LEU A 167 25.28 -14.91 5.69
C LEU A 167 23.84 -15.39 5.43
N TYR A 168 23.64 -16.70 5.32
CA TYR A 168 22.28 -17.26 5.19
C TYR A 168 21.39 -16.97 6.40
N GLU A 169 21.92 -17.08 7.62
CA GLU A 169 21.15 -16.72 8.82
C GLU A 169 20.86 -15.21 8.90
N LEU A 170 21.80 -14.34 8.49
CA LEU A 170 21.56 -12.89 8.38
C LEU A 170 20.46 -12.58 7.35
N GLN A 171 20.48 -13.23 6.19
CA GLN A 171 19.44 -13.07 5.17
C GLN A 171 18.06 -13.52 5.66
N LYS A 172 18.01 -14.66 6.36
CA LYS A 172 16.78 -15.17 6.95
C LYS A 172 16.21 -14.21 8.00
N GLN A 173 17.06 -13.57 8.81
CA GLN A 173 16.64 -12.52 9.74
C GLN A 173 16.14 -11.28 8.99
N ALA A 174 16.85 -10.81 7.96
CA ALA A 174 16.43 -9.67 7.15
C ALA A 174 15.08 -9.90 6.46
N ARG A 175 14.85 -11.10 5.90
CA ARG A 175 13.54 -11.51 5.34
C ARG A 175 12.43 -11.48 6.40
N LYS A 176 12.69 -12.08 7.56
CA LYS A 176 11.72 -12.09 8.67
C LYS A 176 11.39 -10.69 9.14
N GLU A 177 12.37 -9.79 9.19
CA GLU A 177 12.16 -8.39 9.55
C GLU A 177 11.36 -7.67 8.46
N ALA A 178 11.77 -7.75 7.20
CA ALA A 178 11.10 -7.09 6.07
C ALA A 178 9.61 -7.40 6.00
N PHE A 179 9.26 -8.68 6.12
CA PHE A 179 7.86 -9.12 6.00
C PHE A 179 6.97 -8.67 7.17
N GLN A 180 7.53 -8.24 8.30
CA GLN A 180 6.72 -7.63 9.39
C GLN A 180 6.23 -6.22 9.06
N TYR A 181 6.79 -5.62 8.01
CA TYR A 181 6.60 -4.23 7.61
C TYR A 181 6.10 -4.08 6.16
N ILE A 182 5.73 -5.17 5.50
CA ILE A 182 5.33 -5.18 4.08
C ILE A 182 3.93 -4.59 3.85
N GLU A 183 3.08 -4.59 4.87
CA GLU A 183 1.72 -4.06 4.76
C GLU A 183 1.73 -2.53 4.71
N ASN A 184 0.89 -1.99 3.81
CA ASN A 184 0.69 -0.55 3.69
C ASN A 184 -0.29 -0.05 4.75
N CYS A 185 0.20 0.73 5.70
CA CYS A 185 -0.60 1.32 6.77
C CYS A 185 -0.89 2.82 6.55
N CYS A 186 -0.43 3.44 5.45
CA CYS A 186 -0.63 4.87 5.21
C CYS A 186 -2.13 5.24 5.19
N GLY A 187 -2.95 4.43 4.51
CA GLY A 187 -4.39 4.63 4.46
C GLY A 187 -5.11 4.39 5.80
N ASP A 188 -4.59 3.50 6.64
CA ASP A 188 -5.15 3.27 7.98
C ASP A 188 -4.73 4.38 8.95
N ILE A 189 -3.52 4.92 8.83
CA ILE A 189 -3.09 6.13 9.55
C ILE A 189 -3.96 7.32 9.17
N TYR A 190 -4.32 7.47 7.90
CA TYR A 190 -5.21 8.55 7.46
C TYR A 190 -6.60 8.44 8.11
N LYS A 191 -7.22 7.23 8.10
CA LYS A 191 -8.50 6.99 8.81
C LYS A 191 -8.38 7.22 10.31
N LEU A 192 -7.30 6.76 10.92
CA LEU A 192 -7.01 6.96 12.34
C LEU A 192 -6.88 8.45 12.68
N SER A 193 -6.20 9.21 11.82
CA SER A 193 -6.02 10.66 11.96
C SER A 193 -7.36 11.40 11.92
N PHE A 194 -8.30 10.96 11.07
CA PHE A 194 -9.68 11.48 11.08
C PHE A 194 -10.36 11.27 12.44
N HIS A 195 -10.28 10.07 13.01
CA HIS A 195 -10.83 9.80 14.34
C HIS A 195 -10.16 10.62 15.45
N PHE A 196 -8.85 10.84 15.36
CA PHE A 196 -8.16 11.72 16.31
C PHE A 196 -8.63 13.16 16.22
N MET A 197 -8.90 13.67 15.02
CA MET A 197 -9.48 15.00 14.83
C MET A 197 -10.87 15.12 15.46
N GLU A 198 -11.73 14.11 15.29
CA GLU A 198 -13.06 14.06 15.93
C GLU A 198 -12.95 14.08 17.47
N ILE A 199 -11.97 13.36 18.04
CA ILE A 199 -11.73 13.35 19.48
C ILE A 199 -11.20 14.71 19.94
N LEU A 200 -10.20 15.27 19.27
CA LEU A 200 -9.60 16.56 19.61
C LEU A 200 -10.62 17.71 19.61
N ALA A 201 -11.55 17.70 18.66
CA ALA A 201 -12.63 18.70 18.57
C ALA A 201 -13.51 18.78 19.83
N LYS A 202 -13.60 17.71 20.63
CA LYS A 202 -14.36 17.71 21.90
C LYS A 202 -13.65 18.49 23.01
N TYR A 203 -12.32 18.59 22.97
CA TYR A 203 -11.48 19.11 24.05
C TYR A 203 -10.84 20.46 23.73
N ILE A 204 -10.72 20.81 22.46
CA ILE A 204 -10.29 22.15 22.02
C ILE A 204 -11.51 23.09 22.09
N PRO A 205 -11.49 24.12 22.93
CA PRO A 205 -12.61 25.05 23.02
C PRO A 205 -12.79 25.78 21.70
N VAL A 206 -13.91 25.53 21.00
CA VAL A 206 -14.31 26.38 19.87
C VAL A 206 -14.43 27.80 20.42
N ALA A 207 -13.70 28.75 19.84
CA ALA A 207 -13.88 30.16 20.14
C ALA A 207 -15.34 30.51 19.82
N LYS A 208 -16.18 30.60 20.85
CA LYS A 208 -17.50 31.22 20.77
C LYS A 208 -17.31 32.72 20.64
N ASP A 209 -16.69 33.17 19.55
CA ASP A 209 -16.76 34.56 19.10
C ASP A 209 -18.02 34.74 18.26
N LYS A 210 -19.16 34.69 18.95
CA LYS A 210 -20.38 35.48 18.68
C LYS A 210 -21.43 35.14 19.75
N PRO A 211 -22.04 36.13 20.41
CA PRO A 211 -23.11 35.87 21.37
C PRO A 211 -24.35 35.35 20.63
N GLU A 212 -24.81 34.18 21.06
CA GLU A 212 -26.11 33.61 20.73
C GLU A 212 -27.22 34.56 21.22
N GLU A 213 -27.79 35.36 20.32
CA GLU A 213 -29.08 36.01 20.57
C GLU A 213 -30.22 35.04 20.24
N LEU A 214 -30.83 34.54 21.31
CA LEU A 214 -32.10 33.84 21.35
C LEU A 214 -33.22 34.69 20.68
N THR A 215 -33.74 34.24 19.54
CA THR A 215 -35.13 34.52 19.16
C THR A 215 -35.82 33.24 18.69
N LYS A 216 -36.99 32.96 19.30
CA LYS A 216 -37.88 31.82 19.01
C LYS A 216 -38.78 32.12 17.76
N PRO A 217 -39.75 31.25 17.40
CA PRO A 217 -39.65 30.24 16.34
C PRO A 217 -40.60 30.53 15.16
N SER A 218 -40.18 30.22 13.94
CA SER A 218 -41.07 30.18 12.78
C SER A 218 -40.74 28.95 11.94
N GLU A 219 -41.61 27.95 11.99
CA GLU A 219 -41.72 26.89 10.96
C GLU A 219 -42.69 27.37 9.85
N PRO A 220 -42.78 26.69 8.68
CA PRO A 220 -41.80 25.82 8.04
C PRO A 220 -41.60 26.20 6.56
N ASP A 221 -40.38 26.11 6.00
CA ASP A 221 -40.20 25.44 4.70
C ASP A 221 -38.72 25.30 4.30
N MET A 222 -38.46 24.21 3.59
CA MET A 222 -37.32 23.91 2.72
C MET A 222 -35.95 23.60 3.37
N GLN A 223 -35.70 22.29 3.45
CA GLN A 223 -34.46 21.62 3.01
C GLN A 223 -33.15 22.33 3.38
N GLU A 224 -32.61 22.01 4.56
CA GLU A 224 -31.17 22.20 4.82
C GLU A 224 -30.38 21.16 4.02
N GLU A 225 -29.78 21.64 2.93
CA GLU A 225 -28.67 20.99 2.24
C GLU A 225 -27.55 20.70 3.25
N ALA A 226 -27.18 19.42 3.35
CA ALA A 226 -25.93 18.98 3.95
C ALA A 226 -24.74 19.70 3.27
N PRO A 227 -23.61 19.89 3.98
CA PRO A 227 -22.44 20.47 3.35
C PRO A 227 -22.01 19.57 2.19
N LYS A 228 -22.01 20.13 0.97
CA LYS A 228 -21.46 19.49 -0.22
C LYS A 228 -19.98 19.24 0.02
N GLU A 229 -19.64 18.02 0.45
CA GLU A 229 -18.40 17.39 0.04
C GLU A 229 -18.35 17.58 -1.48
N GLU A 230 -17.32 18.24 -2.01
CA GLU A 230 -17.08 18.24 -3.45
C GLU A 230 -16.82 16.78 -3.84
N GLN A 231 -17.90 16.05 -4.16
CA GLN A 231 -17.84 14.68 -4.64
C GLN A 231 -17.06 14.73 -5.95
N HIS A 232 -15.88 14.13 -5.95
CA HIS A 232 -15.08 14.01 -7.15
C HIS A 232 -15.83 13.11 -8.13
N GLU A 233 -16.45 13.74 -9.13
CA GLU A 233 -17.16 13.06 -10.21
C GLU A 233 -16.16 12.71 -11.32
N TYR A 234 -16.06 11.42 -11.65
CA TYR A 234 -15.25 10.95 -12.78
C TYR A 234 -15.91 11.29 -14.12
N PHE A 235 -17.24 11.21 -14.19
CA PHE A 235 -18.01 11.42 -15.41
C PHE A 235 -19.20 12.33 -15.14
N ASP A 236 -19.44 13.23 -16.08
CA ASP A 236 -20.64 14.04 -16.08
C ASP A 236 -21.90 13.18 -16.28
N MET A 237 -23.03 13.77 -15.88
CA MET A 237 -24.34 13.11 -15.94
C MET A 237 -24.81 12.85 -17.38
N GLU A 238 -24.39 13.67 -18.34
CA GLU A 238 -24.81 13.56 -19.73
C GLU A 238 -24.23 12.29 -20.36
N LEU A 239 -22.92 12.07 -20.26
CA LEU A 239 -22.25 10.86 -20.74
C LEU A 239 -22.84 9.61 -20.09
N LEU A 240 -23.04 9.64 -18.77
CA LEU A 240 -23.58 8.50 -18.03
C LEU A 240 -25.04 8.19 -18.40
N SER A 241 -25.86 9.17 -18.76
CA SER A 241 -27.23 8.95 -19.23
C SER A 241 -27.27 8.24 -20.59
N HIS A 242 -26.36 8.58 -21.51
CA HIS A 242 -26.20 7.89 -22.80
C HIS A 242 -25.74 6.44 -22.61
N VAL A 243 -24.76 6.21 -21.74
CA VAL A 243 -24.29 4.86 -21.40
C VAL A 243 -25.38 4.06 -20.70
N TYR A 244 -26.11 4.67 -19.75
CA TYR A 244 -27.22 4.05 -19.03
C TYR A 244 -28.28 3.54 -20.00
N THR A 245 -28.75 4.41 -20.89
CA THR A 245 -29.80 4.08 -21.88
C THR A 245 -29.39 2.93 -22.79
N THR A 246 -28.10 2.82 -23.11
CA THR A 246 -27.58 1.80 -24.03
C THR A 246 -27.25 0.48 -23.34
N CYS A 247 -26.71 0.53 -22.11
CA CYS A 247 -26.09 -0.62 -21.45
C CYS A 247 -26.92 -1.22 -20.32
N VAL A 248 -27.80 -0.46 -19.65
CA VAL A 248 -28.62 -0.98 -18.56
C VAL A 248 -29.80 -1.75 -19.13
N GLY A 249 -29.97 -2.99 -18.67
CA GLY A 249 -30.93 -3.94 -19.25
C GLY A 249 -30.34 -4.80 -20.37
N GLU A 250 -29.19 -4.44 -20.94
CA GLU A 250 -28.47 -5.23 -21.96
C GLU A 250 -27.19 -5.84 -21.38
N GLN A 251 -26.19 -5.02 -21.04
CA GLN A 251 -24.92 -5.45 -20.42
C GLN A 251 -25.01 -5.53 -18.89
N PHE A 252 -25.75 -4.60 -18.28
CA PHE A 252 -25.98 -4.57 -16.84
C PHE A 252 -27.39 -5.06 -16.50
N GLU A 253 -27.57 -5.55 -15.27
CA GLU A 253 -28.90 -5.77 -14.70
C GLU A 253 -29.64 -4.42 -14.53
N ASN A 254 -30.97 -4.49 -14.44
CA ASN A 254 -31.78 -3.28 -14.24
C ASN A 254 -31.42 -2.61 -12.91
N ILE A 255 -31.15 -1.32 -12.99
CA ILE A 255 -30.77 -0.43 -11.88
C ILE A 255 -31.37 0.95 -12.16
N SER A 256 -31.58 1.79 -11.14
CA SER A 256 -32.05 3.15 -11.39
C SER A 256 -30.93 4.00 -12.03
N GLU A 257 -31.29 5.02 -12.81
CA GLU A 257 -30.32 5.94 -13.42
C GLU A 257 -29.47 6.66 -12.35
N TYR A 258 -30.09 7.03 -11.22
CA TYR A 258 -29.40 7.61 -10.07
C TYR A 258 -28.37 6.65 -9.46
N ASP A 259 -28.75 5.39 -9.22
CA ASP A 259 -27.83 4.40 -8.65
C ASP A 259 -26.72 4.01 -9.64
N PHE A 260 -27.03 3.96 -10.94
CA PHE A 260 -26.03 3.74 -11.99
C PHE A 260 -25.00 4.87 -12.00
N TYR A 261 -25.46 6.12 -11.94
CA TYR A 261 -24.61 7.30 -11.84
C TYR A 261 -23.70 7.22 -10.61
N ALA A 262 -24.27 6.93 -9.43
CA ALA A 262 -23.50 6.75 -8.20
C ALA A 262 -22.46 5.62 -8.31
N CYS A 263 -22.80 4.49 -8.94
CA CYS A 263 -21.87 3.39 -9.15
C CYS A 263 -20.72 3.77 -10.10
N MET A 264 -21.03 4.43 -11.21
CA MET A 264 -20.03 4.84 -12.20
C MET A 264 -19.09 5.92 -11.68
N ASN A 265 -19.57 6.81 -10.81
CA ASN A 265 -18.73 7.79 -10.11
C ASN A 265 -18.14 7.27 -8.77
N LEU A 266 -18.31 5.98 -8.46
CA LEU A 266 -17.76 5.33 -7.27
C LEU A 266 -18.19 5.98 -5.94
N HIS A 267 -19.37 6.59 -5.91
CA HIS A 267 -19.92 7.17 -4.69
C HIS A 267 -20.25 6.07 -3.67
N PRO A 268 -20.06 6.33 -2.36
CA PRO A 268 -20.39 5.37 -1.32
C PRO A 268 -21.90 5.11 -1.29
N GLY A 269 -22.31 3.90 -1.67
CA GLY A 269 -23.73 3.54 -1.78
C GLY A 269 -23.98 2.06 -1.46
N LYS A 270 -25.24 1.76 -1.12
CA LYS A 270 -25.70 0.37 -0.88
C LYS A 270 -25.99 -0.37 -2.18
N CYS A 271 -26.16 0.33 -3.29
CA CYS A 271 -26.45 -0.27 -4.59
C CYS A 271 -25.19 -0.88 -5.21
N LYS A 272 -25.33 -2.03 -5.87
CA LYS A 272 -24.23 -2.72 -6.54
C LYS A 272 -24.58 -2.90 -8.00
N LEU A 273 -23.80 -2.30 -8.88
CA LEU A 273 -23.89 -2.55 -10.31
C LEU A 273 -23.54 -4.02 -10.60
N LYS A 274 -24.35 -4.70 -11.41
CA LYS A 274 -24.18 -6.12 -11.72
C LYS A 274 -24.18 -6.35 -13.22
N ILE A 275 -23.28 -7.21 -13.67
CA ILE A 275 -23.13 -7.58 -15.07
C ILE A 275 -24.05 -8.76 -15.39
N LYS A 276 -24.77 -8.68 -16.51
CA LYS A 276 -25.55 -9.80 -17.02
C LYS A 276 -24.66 -10.96 -17.46
N THR A 277 -25.19 -12.18 -17.40
CA THR A 277 -24.44 -13.38 -17.77
C THR A 277 -23.92 -13.28 -19.21
N ARG A 278 -22.64 -13.58 -19.44
CA ARG A 278 -21.93 -13.51 -20.74
C ARG A 278 -21.64 -12.10 -21.29
N GLU A 279 -21.90 -11.04 -20.52
CA GLU A 279 -21.64 -9.65 -20.94
C GLU A 279 -20.27 -9.10 -20.48
N LYS A 280 -19.52 -9.87 -19.67
CA LYS A 280 -18.26 -9.43 -19.02
C LYS A 280 -17.23 -8.87 -20.01
N ILE A 281 -17.14 -9.41 -21.23
CA ILE A 281 -16.21 -8.92 -22.28
C ILE A 281 -16.60 -7.53 -22.77
N ARG A 282 -17.89 -7.30 -23.05
CA ARG A 282 -18.39 -6.00 -23.49
C ARG A 282 -18.28 -4.96 -22.39
N VAL A 283 -18.53 -5.34 -21.14
CA VAL A 283 -18.29 -4.46 -19.99
C VAL A 283 -16.81 -4.12 -19.83
N CYS A 284 -15.88 -5.05 -20.05
CA CYS A 284 -14.44 -4.70 -20.07
C CYS A 284 -14.10 -3.66 -21.14
N TYR A 285 -14.72 -3.74 -22.33
CA TYR A 285 -14.51 -2.73 -23.37
C TYR A 285 -15.14 -1.38 -23.04
N LEU A 286 -16.33 -1.37 -22.43
CA LEU A 286 -16.94 -0.14 -21.91
C LEU A 286 -16.05 0.53 -20.85
N ILE A 287 -15.52 -0.24 -19.89
CA ILE A 287 -14.58 0.26 -18.88
C ILE A 287 -13.35 0.86 -19.54
N PHE A 288 -12.82 0.24 -20.60
CA PHE A 288 -11.72 0.80 -21.35
C PHE A 288 -12.07 2.17 -21.95
N LEU A 289 -13.20 2.27 -22.66
CA LEU A 289 -13.62 3.52 -23.31
C LEU A 289 -13.89 4.64 -22.31
N MET A 290 -14.58 4.33 -21.21
CA MET A 290 -14.81 5.27 -20.12
C MET A 290 -13.48 5.71 -19.49
N GLY A 291 -12.57 4.78 -19.24
CA GLY A 291 -11.24 5.09 -18.74
C GLY A 291 -10.46 6.03 -19.68
N GLU A 292 -10.60 5.89 -21.00
CA GLU A 292 -9.96 6.78 -21.97
C GLU A 292 -10.45 8.25 -21.88
N GLN A 293 -11.64 8.50 -21.33
CA GLN A 293 -12.14 9.86 -21.08
C GLN A 293 -11.50 10.54 -19.87
N LEU A 294 -10.84 9.76 -19.01
CA LEU A 294 -10.23 10.26 -17.79
C LEU A 294 -8.74 10.62 -17.97
N PRO A 295 -8.23 11.62 -17.23
CA PRO A 295 -6.79 11.81 -17.04
C PRO A 295 -6.12 10.52 -16.55
N LYS A 296 -4.83 10.34 -16.87
CA LYS A 296 -4.10 9.09 -16.58
C LYS A 296 -4.19 8.65 -15.11
N LEU A 297 -4.15 9.59 -14.17
CA LEU A 297 -4.21 9.29 -12.73
C LEU A 297 -5.61 8.78 -12.33
N ASP A 298 -6.65 9.51 -12.73
CA ASP A 298 -8.05 9.17 -12.44
C ASP A 298 -8.48 7.88 -13.13
N ARG A 299 -7.99 7.66 -14.37
CA ARG A 299 -8.21 6.42 -15.14
C ARG A 299 -7.78 5.19 -14.37
N GLU A 300 -6.57 5.18 -13.81
CA GLU A 300 -6.05 4.01 -13.11
C GLU A 300 -6.80 3.76 -11.80
N ASN A 301 -7.09 4.82 -11.04
CA ASN A 301 -7.83 4.71 -9.78
C ASN A 301 -9.29 4.27 -10.02
N TRP A 302 -9.98 4.91 -10.96
CA TRP A 302 -11.35 4.58 -11.33
C TRP A 302 -11.46 3.13 -11.82
N LYS A 303 -10.60 2.74 -12.77
CA LYS A 303 -10.54 1.39 -13.34
C LYS A 303 -10.32 0.34 -12.24
N LYS A 304 -9.38 0.55 -11.31
CA LYS A 304 -9.12 -0.39 -10.21
C LYS A 304 -10.37 -0.62 -9.35
N ASN A 305 -11.07 0.45 -9.01
CA ASN A 305 -12.24 0.39 -8.13
C ASN A 305 -13.49 -0.15 -8.84
N ILE A 306 -13.74 0.22 -10.09
CA ILE A 306 -14.90 -0.29 -10.85
C ILE A 306 -14.74 -1.79 -11.17
N LEU A 307 -13.53 -2.26 -11.48
CA LEU A 307 -13.25 -3.68 -11.67
C LEU A 307 -13.52 -4.48 -10.39
N LYS A 308 -13.12 -3.95 -9.22
CA LYS A 308 -13.40 -4.55 -7.92
C LYS A 308 -14.90 -4.57 -7.61
N MET A 309 -15.63 -3.50 -7.92
CA MET A 309 -17.09 -3.42 -7.73
C MET A 309 -17.82 -4.48 -8.56
N LEU A 310 -17.36 -4.70 -9.79
CA LEU A 310 -17.97 -5.61 -10.77
C LEU A 310 -17.43 -7.05 -10.71
N ASP A 311 -16.56 -7.37 -9.75
CA ASP A 311 -15.92 -8.67 -9.60
C ASP A 311 -15.22 -9.16 -10.90
N ILE A 312 -14.43 -8.26 -11.49
CA ILE A 312 -13.59 -8.52 -12.65
C ILE A 312 -12.12 -8.54 -12.23
N GLU A 313 -11.47 -9.69 -12.38
CA GLU A 313 -10.03 -9.82 -12.15
C GLU A 313 -9.23 -8.98 -13.16
N GLU A 314 -8.16 -8.34 -12.70
CA GLU A 314 -7.32 -7.48 -13.53
C GLU A 314 -6.67 -8.24 -14.70
N ASN A 315 -6.24 -9.48 -14.48
CA ASN A 315 -5.67 -10.34 -15.53
C ASN A 315 -6.71 -10.65 -16.61
N TYR A 316 -7.96 -10.93 -16.20
CA TYR A 316 -9.05 -11.13 -17.15
C TYR A 316 -9.30 -9.85 -17.95
N TYR A 317 -9.40 -8.69 -17.29
CA TYR A 317 -9.58 -7.41 -17.96
C TYR A 317 -8.49 -7.15 -19.00
N LYS A 318 -7.21 -7.25 -18.62
CA LYS A 318 -6.05 -7.03 -19.53
C LYS A 318 -6.09 -7.91 -20.78
N SER A 319 -6.59 -9.13 -20.67
CA SER A 319 -6.70 -10.05 -21.81
C SER A 319 -7.94 -9.83 -22.69
N LYS A 320 -8.98 -9.16 -22.18
CA LYS A 320 -10.31 -9.12 -22.80
C LYS A 320 -10.81 -7.75 -23.21
N TYR A 321 -10.27 -6.67 -22.66
CA TYR A 321 -10.81 -5.33 -22.84
C TYR A 321 -10.82 -4.83 -24.30
N LYS A 322 -9.94 -5.34 -25.17
CA LYS A 322 -9.93 -5.02 -26.61
C LYS A 322 -10.58 -6.09 -27.50
N GLU A 323 -11.13 -7.15 -26.93
CA GLU A 323 -11.72 -8.24 -27.72
C GLU A 323 -12.85 -7.76 -28.65
N PRO A 324 -13.70 -6.78 -28.26
CA PRO A 324 -14.75 -6.30 -29.16
C PRO A 324 -14.28 -5.57 -30.43
N VAL A 325 -13.03 -5.12 -30.44
CA VAL A 325 -12.38 -4.44 -31.59
C VAL A 325 -11.14 -5.20 -32.07
N SER A 326 -11.06 -6.50 -31.76
CA SER A 326 -9.99 -7.38 -32.26
C SER A 326 -10.11 -7.62 -33.78
N ASP A 327 -9.12 -8.31 -34.37
CA ASP A 327 -9.12 -8.61 -35.81
C ASP A 327 -10.30 -9.49 -36.25
N PHE A 328 -10.84 -10.32 -35.34
CA PHE A 328 -11.94 -11.24 -35.59
C PHE A 328 -12.97 -11.21 -34.44
N PRO A 329 -13.71 -10.11 -34.24
CA PRO A 329 -14.69 -10.00 -33.18
C PRO A 329 -15.96 -10.78 -33.54
N SER A 330 -16.72 -11.26 -32.55
CA SER A 330 -18.07 -11.78 -32.81
C SER A 330 -19.01 -10.67 -33.29
N ASP A 331 -20.04 -11.01 -34.07
CA ASP A 331 -21.05 -10.04 -34.55
C ASP A 331 -21.65 -9.22 -33.40
N SER A 332 -21.93 -9.86 -32.25
CA SER A 332 -22.45 -9.19 -31.06
C SER A 332 -21.48 -8.17 -30.48
N ASN A 333 -20.18 -8.49 -30.47
CA ASN A 333 -19.15 -7.59 -29.99
C ASN A 333 -18.91 -6.43 -30.97
N GLN A 334 -18.94 -6.70 -32.27
CA GLN A 334 -18.79 -5.68 -33.30
C GLN A 334 -19.97 -4.69 -33.26
N LYS A 335 -21.20 -5.18 -33.07
CA LYS A 335 -22.39 -4.32 -32.92
C LYS A 335 -22.26 -3.42 -31.70
N PHE A 336 -21.91 -4.00 -30.55
CA PHE A 336 -21.70 -3.24 -29.32
C PHE A 336 -20.58 -2.19 -29.46
N ALA A 337 -19.46 -2.54 -30.11
CA ALA A 337 -18.37 -1.59 -30.32
C ALA A 337 -18.81 -0.38 -31.18
N LYS A 338 -19.66 -0.60 -32.19
CA LYS A 338 -20.25 0.49 -33.00
C LYS A 338 -21.20 1.37 -32.21
N GLU A 339 -22.02 0.78 -31.34
CA GLU A 339 -22.92 1.52 -30.44
C GLU A 339 -22.12 2.39 -29.47
N MET A 340 -21.04 1.86 -28.91
CA MET A 340 -20.15 2.63 -28.02
C MET A 340 -19.37 3.71 -28.77
N ASP A 341 -18.90 3.43 -29.99
CA ASP A 341 -18.23 4.44 -30.84
C ASP A 341 -19.11 5.67 -31.07
N ALA A 342 -20.45 5.52 -31.11
CA ALA A 342 -21.37 6.64 -31.27
C ALA A 342 -21.58 7.48 -29.98
N ILE A 343 -21.18 6.96 -28.82
CA ILE A 343 -21.28 7.64 -27.52
C ILE A 343 -19.96 8.35 -27.19
N PHE A 344 -18.82 7.72 -27.51
CA PHE A 344 -17.49 8.17 -27.09
C PHE A 344 -16.66 8.87 -28.19
N ARG A 345 -17.18 9.01 -29.42
CA ARG A 345 -16.60 9.86 -30.49
C ARG A 345 -17.58 10.94 -30.88
#